data_AF-A0A970E2E1-F1
#
_entry.id   AF-A0A970E2E1-F1
#
_cell.length_a   1.000
_cell.length_b   1.000
_cell.length_c   1.000
_cell.angle_alpha   90.00
_cell.angle_beta   90.00
_cell.angle_gamma   90.00
#
_symmetry.space_group_name_H-M   'P 1'
#
loop_
_entity.id
_entity.type
_entity.pdbx_description
1 polymer ?
#
loop_
_entity_poly.entity_id
_entity_poly.type
_entity_poly.pdbx_seq_one_letter_code
_entity_poly.pdbx_strand_id
1 'polypeptide(L)'
;MKKKPLLLIAVVALALLLAGCGQLPISIGTINVQYELEAGMFVAPSYAKKLQKNKPFEGAFWFVEGERGREAEEFQIKVSDGGRDGREVKAYELGNREGIFLYIPDVGSKDITISIKLK
;
A
#
# COMPACT_ATOMS: atom_id res chain seq x y z
N MET A 1 36.31 44.28 29.21
CA MET A 1 36.19 43.16 28.26
C MET A 1 34.72 42.74 28.18
N LYS A 2 33.96 43.19 27.18
CA LYS A 2 32.54 42.82 26.99
C LYS A 2 32.46 41.88 25.79
N LYS A 3 32.49 40.57 26.04
CA LYS A 3 32.32 39.55 24.99
C LYS A 3 30.87 39.03 25.03
N LYS A 4 30.28 39.01 23.83
CA LYS A 4 28.86 38.97 23.48
C LYS A 4 28.21 37.61 23.85
N PRO A 5 27.00 37.57 24.43
CA PRO A 5 26.26 36.32 24.67
C PRO A 5 25.54 35.76 23.42
N LEU A 6 25.75 36.35 22.23
CA LEU A 6 25.02 36.00 21.01
C LEU A 6 25.31 34.60 20.45
N LEU A 7 26.41 33.96 20.83
CA LEU A 7 26.80 32.66 20.28
C LEU A 7 25.98 31.49 20.85
N LEU A 8 25.40 31.62 22.05
CA LEU A 8 24.64 30.52 22.65
C LEU A 8 23.28 30.30 21.98
N ILE A 9 22.63 31.37 21.49
CA ILE A 9 21.27 31.30 20.96
C ILE A 9 21.23 30.56 19.60
N ALA A 10 22.28 30.69 18.78
CA ALA A 10 22.36 30.03 17.49
C ALA A 10 22.50 28.49 17.59
N VAL A 11 23.18 28.00 18.63
CA VAL A 11 23.38 26.55 18.85
C VAL A 11 22.08 25.90 19.34
N VAL A 12 21.30 26.60 20.15
CA VAL A 12 19.99 26.10 20.63
C VAL A 12 18.96 26.03 19.50
N ALA A 13 18.97 26.97 18.55
CA ALA A 13 18.08 26.93 17.39
C ALA A 13 18.39 25.77 16.43
N LEU A 14 19.68 25.43 16.23
CA LEU A 14 20.08 24.31 15.38
C LEU A 14 19.76 22.95 16.02
N ALA A 15 19.88 22.85 17.35
CA ALA A 15 19.47 21.65 18.09
C ALA A 15 17.95 21.43 18.06
N LEU A 16 17.13 22.49 18.06
CA LEU A 16 15.67 22.40 17.89
C LEU A 16 15.27 21.99 16.46
N LEU A 17 15.99 22.45 15.43
CA LEU A 17 15.79 22.01 14.04
C LEU A 17 16.14 20.52 13.85
N LEU A 18 17.18 20.02 14.53
CA LEU A 18 17.58 18.61 14.49
C LEU A 18 16.71 17.71 15.38
N ALA A 19 16.26 18.20 16.54
CA ALA A 19 15.31 17.50 17.39
C ALA A 19 13.89 17.43 16.77
N GLY A 20 13.53 18.41 15.93
CA GLY A 20 12.31 18.37 15.12
C GLY A 20 12.34 17.38 13.95
N CYS A 21 13.52 16.87 13.58
CA CYS A 21 13.69 15.80 12.58
C CYS A 21 13.59 14.39 13.19
N GLY A 22 13.30 14.28 14.50
CA GLY A 22 13.24 12.99 15.20
C GLY A 22 11.87 12.31 15.20
N GLN A 23 10.78 13.04 14.93
CA GLN A 23 9.42 12.50 14.95
C GLN A 23 8.54 13.23 13.92
N LEU A 24 8.79 12.97 12.65
CA LEU A 24 7.70 13.09 11.69
C LEU A 24 6.72 11.93 11.96
N PRO A 25 5.40 12.20 12.07
CA PRO A 25 4.43 11.16 12.37
C PRO A 25 4.53 10.07 11.31
N ILE A 26 4.32 8.82 11.74
CA ILE A 26 4.48 7.53 11.04
C ILE A 26 3.60 7.39 9.77
N SER A 27 2.98 8.49 9.31
CA SER A 27 2.11 8.60 8.14
C SER A 27 2.72 9.40 6.98
N ILE A 28 3.91 9.99 7.13
CA ILE A 28 4.59 10.63 5.98
C ILE A 28 5.17 9.53 5.08
N GLY A 29 4.51 9.30 3.95
CA GLY A 29 4.97 8.34 2.94
C GLY A 29 4.21 7.02 2.90
N THR A 30 3.11 6.86 3.64
CA THR A 30 2.21 5.70 3.49
C THR A 30 0.81 6.09 3.02
N ILE A 31 0.14 5.18 2.35
CA ILE A 31 -1.28 5.24 1.93
C ILE A 31 -2.06 4.14 2.63
N ASN A 32 -3.35 4.35 2.84
CA ASN A 32 -4.25 3.29 3.26
C ASN A 32 -4.68 2.44 2.05
N VAL A 33 -4.85 1.15 2.30
CA VAL A 33 -5.34 0.21 1.30
C VAL A 33 -6.51 -0.56 1.87
N GLN A 34 -7.62 -0.51 1.14
CA GLN A 34 -8.80 -1.33 1.38
C GLN A 34 -8.83 -2.47 0.37
N TYR A 35 -9.25 -3.64 0.82
CA TYR A 35 -9.41 -4.83 -0.02
C TYR A 35 -10.89 -5.20 -0.04
N GLU A 36 -11.48 -5.20 -1.23
CA GLU A 36 -12.84 -5.66 -1.49
C GLU A 36 -12.77 -6.95 -2.29
N LEU A 37 -12.82 -8.08 -1.58
CA LEU A 37 -12.69 -9.39 -2.19
C LEU A 37 -14.04 -10.09 -2.26
N GLU A 38 -14.23 -10.89 -3.29
CA GLU A 38 -15.41 -11.73 -3.44
C GLU A 38 -15.60 -12.63 -2.21
N ALA A 39 -16.81 -12.64 -1.67
CA ALA A 39 -17.08 -13.28 -0.40
C ALA A 39 -16.95 -14.81 -0.53
N GLY A 40 -16.23 -15.43 0.40
CA GLY A 40 -16.08 -16.88 0.44
C GLY A 40 -15.14 -17.46 -0.61
N MET A 41 -14.55 -16.66 -1.51
CA MET A 41 -13.68 -17.18 -2.57
C MET A 41 -12.21 -17.23 -2.20
N PHE A 42 -11.77 -16.33 -1.32
CA PHE A 42 -10.36 -16.19 -0.98
C PHE A 42 -10.09 -16.59 0.47
N VAL A 43 -8.93 -17.20 0.70
CA VAL A 43 -8.39 -17.34 2.06
C VAL A 43 -8.19 -15.94 2.62
N ALA A 44 -8.64 -15.71 3.86
CA ALA A 44 -8.57 -14.40 4.51
C ALA A 44 -7.18 -13.77 4.34
N PRO A 45 -7.02 -12.68 3.57
CA PRO A 45 -5.71 -12.15 3.28
C PRO A 45 -5.15 -11.43 4.50
N SER A 46 -3.92 -11.76 4.90
CA SER A 46 -3.20 -11.01 5.94
C SER A 46 -2.45 -9.79 5.36
N TYR A 47 -3.03 -9.10 4.37
CA TYR A 47 -2.34 -7.99 3.73
C TYR A 47 -2.28 -6.75 4.62
N ALA A 48 -1.18 -6.01 4.47
CA ALA A 48 -1.01 -4.75 5.16
C ALA A 48 -2.09 -3.75 4.73
N LYS A 49 -2.72 -3.11 5.72
CA LYS A 49 -3.69 -2.01 5.51
C LYS A 49 -3.02 -0.70 5.11
N LYS A 50 -1.69 -0.66 5.11
CA LYS A 50 -0.87 0.50 4.75
C LYS A 50 0.25 0.09 3.81
N LEU A 51 0.41 0.82 2.71
CA LEU A 51 1.51 0.65 1.75
C LEU A 51 2.35 1.92 1.67
N GLN A 52 3.59 1.80 1.21
CA GLN A 52 4.42 2.98 0.93
C GLN A 52 3.93 3.69 -0.35
N LYS A 53 3.87 5.02 -0.31
CA LYS A 53 3.54 5.88 -1.46
C LYS A 53 4.54 5.63 -2.60
N ASN A 54 4.03 5.62 -3.83
CA ASN A 54 4.83 5.53 -5.05
C ASN A 54 5.75 4.30 -5.12
N LYS A 55 5.35 3.21 -4.46
CA LYS A 55 6.06 1.92 -4.48
C LYS A 55 5.22 0.85 -5.16
N PRO A 56 5.87 -0.20 -5.69
CA PRO A 56 5.14 -1.35 -6.20
C PRO A 56 4.42 -2.10 -5.06
N PHE A 57 3.32 -2.75 -5.41
CA PHE A 57 2.61 -3.71 -4.59
C PHE A 57 2.54 -5.06 -5.29
N GLU A 58 2.80 -6.12 -4.53
CA GLU A 58 2.69 -7.51 -4.96
C GLU A 58 1.85 -8.25 -3.91
N GLY A 59 0.78 -8.92 -4.35
CA GLY A 59 -0.11 -9.67 -3.47
C GLY A 59 -0.66 -10.92 -4.15
N ALA A 60 -0.62 -12.07 -3.46
CA ALA A 60 -1.16 -13.35 -3.90
C ALA A 60 -2.48 -13.69 -3.17
N PHE A 61 -3.60 -13.51 -3.85
CA PHE A 61 -4.94 -13.79 -3.32
C PHE A 61 -5.30 -15.25 -3.59
N TRP A 62 -5.05 -16.12 -2.60
CA TRP A 62 -5.28 -17.56 -2.71
C TRP A 62 -6.76 -17.91 -2.65
N PHE A 63 -7.19 -18.83 -3.51
CA PHE A 63 -8.55 -19.38 -3.43
C PHE A 63 -8.70 -20.29 -2.21
N VAL A 64 -9.92 -20.33 -1.66
CA VAL A 64 -10.32 -21.40 -0.75
C VAL A 64 -10.40 -22.73 -1.50
N GLU A 65 -10.39 -23.85 -0.78
CA GLU A 65 -10.33 -25.19 -1.40
C GLU A 65 -11.45 -25.46 -2.41
N GLY A 66 -12.67 -24.98 -2.16
CA GLY A 66 -13.81 -25.18 -3.07
C GLY A 66 -13.81 -24.32 -4.34
N GLU A 67 -12.97 -23.28 -4.39
CA GLU A 67 -12.87 -22.35 -5.53
C GLU A 67 -11.55 -22.54 -6.31
N ARG A 68 -10.82 -23.59 -5.98
CA ARG A 68 -9.68 -24.08 -6.74
C ARG A 68 -10.08 -24.47 -8.17
N GLY A 69 -9.21 -24.20 -9.14
CA GLY A 69 -9.40 -24.43 -10.57
C GLY A 69 -10.00 -23.26 -11.34
N ARG A 70 -10.29 -22.14 -10.67
CA ARG A 70 -10.75 -20.92 -11.33
C ARG A 70 -9.63 -20.16 -12.01
N GLU A 71 -9.97 -19.53 -13.13
CA GLU A 71 -9.04 -18.71 -13.89
C GLU A 71 -9.14 -17.24 -13.46
N ALA A 72 -8.01 -16.52 -13.48
CA ALA A 72 -7.99 -15.10 -13.15
C ALA A 72 -8.90 -14.25 -14.07
N GLU A 73 -9.17 -14.74 -15.28
CA GLU A 73 -10.05 -14.09 -16.25
C GLU A 73 -11.52 -14.08 -15.84
N GLU A 74 -11.94 -14.96 -14.92
CA GLU A 74 -13.30 -14.96 -14.35
C GLU A 74 -13.56 -13.76 -13.43
N PHE A 75 -12.50 -13.05 -13.03
CA PHE A 75 -12.56 -11.98 -12.05
C PHE A 75 -12.42 -10.60 -12.70
N GLN A 76 -13.18 -9.65 -12.17
CA GLN A 76 -12.97 -8.24 -12.38
C GLN A 76 -12.04 -7.70 -11.28
N ILE A 77 -10.85 -7.28 -11.69
CA ILE A 77 -9.84 -6.67 -10.82
C ILE A 77 -9.83 -5.16 -11.06
N LYS A 78 -10.00 -4.38 -10.00
CA LYS A 78 -10.00 -2.92 -10.05
C LYS A 78 -9.14 -2.34 -8.95
N VAL A 79 -8.42 -1.28 -9.29
CA VAL A 79 -7.71 -0.44 -8.32
C VAL A 79 -8.23 0.98 -8.48
N SER A 80 -8.89 1.51 -7.45
CA SER A 80 -9.48 2.86 -7.46
C SER A 80 -8.80 3.75 -6.42
N ASP A 81 -8.53 5.00 -6.77
CA ASP A 81 -7.93 6.03 -5.89
C ASP A 81 -8.92 7.14 -5.49
N GLY A 82 -10.23 6.83 -5.53
CA GLY A 82 -11.31 7.76 -5.23
C GLY A 82 -11.71 8.70 -6.37
N GLY A 83 -11.14 8.55 -7.58
CA GLY A 83 -11.58 9.34 -8.73
C GLY A 83 -11.18 8.81 -10.11
N ARG A 84 -10.29 7.83 -10.21
CA ARG A 84 -9.96 7.16 -11.48
C ARG A 84 -10.13 5.65 -11.35
N ASP A 85 -11.02 5.10 -12.16
CA ASP A 85 -11.09 3.66 -12.40
C ASP A 85 -9.89 3.23 -13.26
N GLY A 86 -9.16 2.23 -12.77
CA GLY A 86 -8.43 1.29 -13.61
C GLY A 86 -6.99 1.68 -13.95
N ARG A 87 -6.05 1.37 -13.06
CA ARG A 87 -4.69 1.03 -13.51
C ARG A 87 -4.72 -0.39 -14.08
N GLU A 88 -3.98 -0.62 -15.16
CA GLU A 88 -3.81 -1.95 -15.74
C GLU A 88 -3.11 -2.85 -14.70
N VAL A 89 -3.75 -3.95 -14.32
CA VAL A 89 -3.21 -4.89 -13.35
C VAL A 89 -2.99 -6.23 -14.02
N LYS A 90 -1.80 -6.80 -13.82
CA LYS A 90 -1.52 -8.15 -14.30
C LYS A 90 -1.90 -9.14 -13.22
N ALA A 91 -2.74 -10.09 -13.60
CA ALA A 91 -3.11 -11.25 -12.80
C ALA A 91 -2.44 -12.50 -13.37
N TYR A 92 -1.87 -13.33 -12.50
CA TYR A 92 -1.25 -14.59 -12.90
C TYR A 92 -1.68 -15.73 -11.98
N GLU A 93 -1.74 -16.94 -12.55
CA GLU A 93 -1.92 -18.18 -11.80
C GLU A 93 -0.59 -18.65 -11.20
N LEU A 94 -0.63 -19.13 -9.95
CA LEU A 94 0.52 -19.70 -9.26
C LEU A 94 0.42 -21.22 -9.27
N GLY A 95 1.29 -21.88 -10.04
CA GLY A 95 1.16 -23.30 -10.39
C GLY A 95 0.99 -24.32 -9.25
N ASN A 96 1.43 -24.03 -8.01
CA ASN A 96 1.27 -24.95 -6.86
C ASN A 96 0.23 -24.47 -5.81
N ARG A 97 -0.29 -23.24 -5.95
CA ARG A 97 -1.33 -22.68 -5.10
C ARG A 97 -2.22 -21.81 -5.96
N GLU A 98 -3.43 -22.28 -6.21
CA GLU A 98 -4.35 -21.59 -7.11
C GLU A 98 -4.88 -20.31 -6.44
N GLY A 99 -4.86 -19.23 -7.21
CA GLY A 99 -5.16 -17.89 -6.73
C GLY A 99 -4.76 -16.83 -7.75
N ILE A 100 -4.98 -15.58 -7.39
CA ILE A 100 -4.73 -14.42 -8.24
C ILE A 100 -3.50 -13.67 -7.72
N PHE A 101 -2.43 -13.63 -8.50
CA PHE A 101 -1.29 -12.77 -8.21
C PHE A 101 -1.50 -11.37 -8.78
N LEU A 102 -1.56 -10.35 -7.93
CA LEU A 102 -1.75 -8.96 -8.28
C LEU A 102 -0.42 -8.20 -8.24
N TYR A 103 -0.02 -7.63 -9.37
CA TYR A 103 1.10 -6.68 -9.43
C TYR A 103 0.65 -5.27 -9.80
N ILE A 104 0.89 -4.32 -8.90
CA ILE A 104 0.68 -2.89 -9.15
C ILE A 104 2.06 -2.22 -9.15
N PRO A 105 2.58 -1.74 -10.30
CA PRO A 105 3.95 -1.20 -10.38
C PRO A 105 4.16 0.07 -9.55
N ASP A 106 3.08 0.82 -9.34
CA ASP A 106 3.06 2.03 -8.54
C ASP A 106 1.66 2.15 -7.91
N VAL A 107 1.56 2.18 -6.58
CA VAL A 107 0.28 2.38 -5.86
C VAL A 107 -0.16 3.84 -5.75
N GLY A 108 0.71 4.78 -6.11
CA GLY A 108 0.48 6.20 -6.09
C GLY A 108 0.60 6.84 -4.71
N SER A 109 0.05 8.04 -4.59
CA SER A 109 0.19 8.90 -3.40
C SER A 109 -1.10 9.06 -2.60
N LYS A 110 -2.21 8.54 -3.11
CA LYS A 110 -3.56 8.56 -2.53
C LYS A 110 -3.91 7.19 -1.97
N ASP A 111 -4.88 7.17 -1.06
CA ASP A 111 -5.47 5.92 -0.57
C ASP A 111 -6.15 5.17 -1.71
N ILE A 112 -6.05 3.84 -1.70
CA ILE A 112 -6.56 2.99 -2.77
C ILE A 112 -7.48 1.90 -2.25
N THR A 113 -8.39 1.45 -3.11
CA THR A 113 -9.16 0.22 -2.92
C THR A 113 -8.79 -0.77 -4.01
N ILE A 114 -8.43 -1.98 -3.61
CA ILE A 114 -8.19 -3.12 -4.49
C ILE A 114 -9.43 -4.00 -4.43
N SER A 115 -10.17 -4.07 -5.52
CA SER A 115 -11.36 -4.90 -5.68
C SER A 115 -11.06 -6.10 -6.56
N ILE A 116 -11.41 -7.30 -6.11
CA ILE A 116 -11.33 -8.55 -6.86
C ILE A 116 -12.68 -9.25 -6.69
N LYS A 117 -13.53 -9.15 -7.71
CA LYS A 117 -14.92 -9.65 -7.69
C LYS A 117 -15.17 -10.56 -8.88
N LEU A 118 -16.11 -11.49 -8.79
CA LEU A 118 -16.50 -12.30 -9.93
C LEU A 118 -17.18 -11.40 -11.00
N LYS A 119 -16.98 -11.69 -12.29
CA LYS A 119 -17.62 -10.97 -13.39
C LYS A 119 -19.14 -11.20 -13.47
#